data_AF-A0A661FVZ6-F1
#
_entry.id   AF-A0A661FVZ6-F1
#
_cell.length_a   1.000
_cell.length_b   1.000
_cell.length_c   1.000
_cell.angle_alpha   90.00
_cell.angle_beta   90.00
_cell.angle_gamma   90.00
#
_symmetry.space_group_name_H-M   'P 1'
#
loop_
_entity.id
_entity.type
_entity.pdbx_description
1 polymer ?
#
loop_
_entity_poly.entity_id
_entity_poly.type
_entity_poly.pdbx_seq_one_letter_code
_entity_poly.pdbx_strand_id
1 'polypeptide(L)' 'MKSPINYSRISVAPMMDWTDRHCRYFMRLLSPHARLYTEMVTAAALKHGDSARLL' A
#
# COMPACT_ATOMS: atom_id res chain seq x y z
N MET A 1 14.77 -5.40 -21.38
CA MET A 1 14.96 -6.31 -20.23
C MET A 1 13.76 -6.16 -19.29
N LYS A 2 12.72 -7.01 -19.38
CA LYS A 2 11.59 -6.96 -18.45
C LYS A 2 12.01 -7.64 -17.15
N SER A 3 12.00 -6.90 -16.04
CA SER A 3 12.19 -7.45 -14.70
C SER A 3 11.15 -8.54 -14.41
N PRO A 4 11.52 -9.64 -13.73
CA PRO A 4 10.56 -10.70 -13.41
C PRO A 4 9.46 -10.11 -12.52
N ILE A 5 8.21 -10.21 -12.98
CA ILE A 5 7.06 -9.67 -12.26
C ILE A 5 6.81 -10.60 -11.07
N ASN A 6 7.21 -10.14 -9.89
CA ASN A 6 7.04 -10.90 -8.66
C ASN A 6 5.57 -10.79 -8.21
N TYR A 7 4.75 -11.77 -8.62
CA TYR A 7 3.36 -11.85 -8.22
C TYR A 7 3.30 -12.35 -6.78
N SER A 8 3.04 -11.44 -5.85
CA SER A 8 2.65 -11.80 -4.49
C SER A 8 1.39 -12.66 -4.56
N ARG A 9 1.46 -13.90 -4.06
CA ARG A 9 0.32 -14.84 -4.04
C ARG A 9 -0.86 -14.33 -3.21
N ILE A 10 -0.59 -13.42 -2.28
CA ILE A 10 -1.56 -12.81 -1.37
C ILE A 10 -1.31 -11.30 -1.35
N SER A 11 -2.39 -10.53 -1.33
CA SER A 11 -2.35 -9.08 -1.15
C SER A 11 -3.43 -8.61 -0.18
N VAL A 12 -3.14 -7.56 0.57
CA VAL A 12 -4.10 -6.89 1.46
C VAL A 12 -4.71 -5.70 0.72
N ALA A 13 -6.04 -5.64 0.64
CA ALA A 13 -6.75 -4.56 -0.02
C ALA A 13 -6.50 -3.19 0.64
N PRO A 14 -6.52 -2.08 -0.14
CA PRO A 14 -6.49 -0.74 0.42
C PRO A 14 -7.80 -0.46 1.16
N MET A 15 -7.70 0.01 2.40
CA MET A 15 -8.84 0.30 3.28
C MET A 15 -8.55 1.59 4.05
N MET A 16 -9.43 2.58 3.92
CA MET A 16 -9.35 3.84 4.66
C MET A 16 -9.37 3.57 6.18
N ASP A 17 -8.57 4.31 6.94
CA ASP A 17 -8.39 4.24 8.40
C ASP A 17 -7.82 2.91 8.93
N TRP A 18 -7.69 1.89 8.07
CA TRP A 18 -7.24 0.56 8.47
C TRP A 18 -5.87 0.21 7.91
N THR A 19 -5.60 0.54 6.65
CA THR A 19 -4.31 0.22 6.01
C THR A 19 -3.28 1.31 6.23
N ASP A 20 -3.21 1.81 7.47
CA ASP A 20 -2.26 2.82 7.91
C ASP A 20 -0.83 2.25 8.08
N ARG A 21 0.14 3.10 8.47
CA ARG A 21 1.53 2.69 8.66
C ARG A 21 1.68 1.60 9.72
N HIS A 22 0.97 1.70 10.83
CA HIS A 22 1.04 0.76 11.96
C HIS A 22 0.40 -0.58 11.61
N CYS A 23 -0.78 -0.59 11.00
CA CYS A 23 -1.42 -1.83 10.56
C CYS A 23 -0.56 -2.56 9.52
N ARG A 24 0.00 -1.85 8.54
CA ARG A 24 0.91 -2.47 7.55
C ARG A 24 2.18 -3.03 8.19
N TYR A 25 2.72 -2.38 9.23
CA TYR A 25 3.85 -2.92 9.97
C TYR A 25 3.48 -4.24 10.67
N PHE A 26 2.36 -4.27 11.37
CA PHE A 26 1.86 -5.48 12.01
C PHE A 26 1.62 -6.61 10.99
N MET A 27 0.96 -6.31 9.87
CA MET A 27 0.74 -7.28 8.79
C MET A 27 2.04 -7.78 8.17
N ARG A 28 3.09 -6.97 8.12
CA ARG A 28 4.40 -7.38 7.62
C ARG A 28 5.07 -8.39 8.56
N LEU A 29 4.89 -8.24 9.87
CA LEU A 29 5.37 -9.22 10.84
C LEU A 29 4.64 -10.57 10.68
N LEU A 30 3.34 -10.53 10.37
CA LEU A 30 2.53 -11.74 10.19
C LEU A 30 2.77 -12.42 8.82
N SER A 31 2.93 -11.65 7.75
CA SER A 31 3.15 -12.15 6.40
C SER A 31 4.21 -11.32 5.66
N PRO A 32 5.49 -11.74 5.72
CA PRO A 32 6.61 -10.97 5.14
C PRO A 32 6.54 -10.80 3.62
N HIS A 33 5.87 -11.73 2.94
CA HIS A 33 5.79 -11.79 1.47
C HIS A 33 4.43 -11.33 0.91
N ALA A 34 3.48 -10.94 1.76
CA ALA A 34 2.23 -10.38 1.30
C ALA A 34 2.44 -8.97 0.73
N ARG A 35 1.74 -8.65 -0.36
CA ARG A 35 1.71 -7.28 -0.89
C ARG A 35 0.73 -6.44 -0.09
N LEU A 36 1.21 -5.32 0.44
CA LEU A 36 0.42 -4.40 1.24
C LEU A 36 0.21 -3.11 0.45
N TYR A 37 -1.05 -2.73 0.24
CA TYR A 37 -1.39 -1.43 -0.33
C TYR A 37 -1.53 -0.39 0.80
N THR A 38 -1.25 0.87 0.48
CA THR A 38 -1.55 2.00 1.36
C THR A 38 -3.04 2.31 1.33
N GLU A 39 -3.47 3.25 2.17
CA GLU A 39 -4.83 3.77 2.11
C GLU A 39 -5.18 4.28 0.71
N MET A 40 -6.47 4.23 0.37
CA MET A 40 -6.97 4.76 -0.89
C MET A 40 -6.80 6.29 -0.90
N VAL A 41 -5.98 6.79 -1.83
CA VAL A 41 -5.83 8.23 -2.08
C VAL A 41 -6.52 8.59 -3.39
N THR A 42 -7.35 9.64 -3.36
CA THR A 42 -8.05 10.09 -4.56
C THR A 42 -7.09 10.82 -5.51
N ALA A 43 -7.31 10.66 -6.82
CA ALA A 43 -6.48 11.33 -7.84
C ALA A 43 -6.49 12.87 -7.69
N ALA A 44 -7.63 13.44 -7.27
CA ALA A 44 -7.75 14.87 -7.02
C ALA A 44 -6.87 15.33 -5.84
N ALA A 45 -6.78 14.53 -4.76
CA ALA A 45 -5.92 14.82 -3.62
C ALA A 45 -4.43 14.75 -4.00
N LEU A 46 -4.03 13.80 -4.85
CA LEU A 46 -2.67 13.75 -5.37
C LEU A 46 -2.34 14.92 -6.31
N LYS A 47 -3.32 15.39 -7.10
CA LYS A 47 -3.12 16.47 -8.07
C LYS A 47 -3.04 17.86 -7.42
N HIS A 48 -3.83 18.11 -6.38
CA HIS A 48 -3.96 19.45 -5.78
C HIS A 48 -3.41 19.53 -4.34
N GLY A 49 -3.09 18.39 -3.71
CA GLY A 49 -2.52 18.32 -2.38
C GLY A 49 -1.02 17.99 -2.41
N ASP A 50 -0.45 17.80 -1.22
CA ASP A 50 0.95 17.40 -1.06
C ASP A 50 1.12 15.89 -1.28
N SER A 51 1.60 15.52 -2.47
CA SER A 51 1.80 14.12 -2.86
C SER A 51 2.83 13.39 -1.99
N ALA A 52 3.82 14.10 -1.42
CA ALA A 52 4.82 13.49 -0.55
C ALA A 52 4.26 13.11 0.82
N ARG A 53 3.17 13.75 1.24
CA ARG A 53 2.44 13.41 2.46
C ARG A 53 1.43 12.27 2.24
N LEU A 54 0.94 12.10 1.01
CA LEU A 54 -0.12 11.14 0.67
C LEU A 54 0.41 9.77 0.21
N LEU A 55 1.69 9.65 -0.13
CA LEU A 55 2.34 8.41 -0.61
C LEU A 55 3.37 7.90 0.41
#